data_AF-A0A353Z223-F1
#
_entry.id   AF-A0A353Z223-F1
#
_cell.length_a   1.000
_cell.length_b   1.000
_cell.length_c   1.000
_cell.angle_alpha   90.00
_cell.angle_beta   90.00
_cell.angle_gamma   90.00
#
_symmetry.space_group_name_H-M   'P 1'
#
loop_
_entity.id
_entity.type
_entity.pdbx_description
1 polymer ?
#
loop_
_entity_poly.entity_id
_entity_poly.type
_entity_poly.pdbx_seq_one_letter_code
_entity_poly.pdbx_strand_id
1 'polypeptide(L)'
;MLIFYAGHGTWNSKVNKGYWLPSDAQLNNTSNWIRNSTISGYISGIPSRHTLLIADACFSGGIFKTRSISESPESIQRIYELPSRKAMTSGILSEVPDKSVFIEFFTKRLIENEEKYITAEQLFYSFKPAVINNSENIPQYGTIKNAGDEGGDFIFMRK
;
A
#
# COMPACT_ATOMS: atom_id res chain seq x y z
N MET A 1 -6.67 10.30 -4.26
CA MET A 1 -7.16 9.04 -4.85
C MET A 1 -6.79 7.89 -3.94
N LEU A 2 -7.74 7.04 -3.58
CA LEU A 2 -7.49 5.78 -2.87
C LEU A 2 -7.79 4.65 -3.84
N ILE A 3 -6.84 3.73 -3.99
CA ILE A 3 -6.95 2.54 -4.84
C ILE A 3 -6.89 1.34 -3.91
N PHE A 4 -7.88 0.46 -4.01
CA PHE A 4 -7.90 -0.79 -3.27
C PHE A 4 -7.84 -1.96 -4.26
N TYR A 5 -7.01 -2.96 -3.94
CA TYR A 5 -6.94 -4.22 -4.66
C TYR A 5 -6.84 -5.37 -3.68
N ALA A 6 -7.65 -6.39 -3.92
CA ALA A 6 -7.56 -7.69 -3.25
C ALA A 6 -7.43 -8.76 -4.33
N GLY A 7 -6.46 -9.64 -4.19
CA GLY A 7 -6.21 -10.68 -5.18
C GLY A 7 -4.83 -11.29 -5.01
N HIS A 8 -4.39 -12.05 -6.01
CA HIS A 8 -3.10 -12.72 -5.94
C HIS A 8 -1.99 -11.85 -6.53
N GLY A 9 -0.78 -12.10 -6.04
CA GLY A 9 0.46 -11.59 -6.58
C GLY A 9 1.51 -12.68 -6.58
N THR A 10 2.47 -12.59 -7.50
CA THR A 10 3.57 -13.56 -7.58
C THR A 10 4.90 -12.85 -7.84
N TRP A 11 5.98 -13.43 -7.31
CA TRP A 11 7.35 -12.99 -7.54
C TRP A 11 8.03 -13.94 -8.51
N ASN A 12 8.64 -13.41 -9.54
CA ASN A 12 9.61 -14.16 -10.33
C ASN A 12 11.02 -13.79 -9.88
N SER A 13 11.64 -14.67 -9.07
CA SER A 13 13.00 -14.49 -8.56
C SER A 13 14.08 -14.55 -9.64
N LYS A 14 13.86 -15.24 -10.76
CA LYS A 14 14.84 -15.33 -11.86
C LYS A 14 15.06 -13.99 -12.54
N VAL A 15 14.02 -13.16 -12.61
CA VAL A 15 14.08 -11.84 -13.27
C VAL A 15 13.85 -10.67 -12.30
N ASN A 16 13.72 -10.97 -11.00
CA ASN A 16 13.43 -10.00 -9.93
C ASN A 16 12.25 -9.06 -10.26
N LYS A 17 11.11 -9.65 -10.67
CA LYS A 17 9.88 -8.90 -10.99
C LYS A 17 8.67 -9.45 -10.25
N GLY A 18 7.86 -8.52 -9.72
CA GLY A 18 6.56 -8.82 -9.13
C GLY A 18 5.44 -8.59 -10.14
N TYR A 19 4.39 -9.41 -10.00
CA TYR A 19 3.21 -9.40 -10.85
C TYR A 19 1.94 -9.48 -10.02
N TRP A 20 0.90 -8.84 -10.53
CA TRP A 20 -0.47 -8.86 -10.03
C TRP A 20 -1.26 -9.77 -10.93
N LEU A 21 -2.10 -10.62 -10.33
CA LEU A 21 -2.88 -11.63 -11.02
C LEU A 21 -4.37 -11.27 -10.90
N PRO A 22 -4.95 -10.59 -11.90
CA PRO A 22 -6.39 -10.37 -11.98
C PRO A 22 -7.17 -11.69 -12.09
N SER A 23 -8.50 -11.61 -12.03
CA SER A 23 -9.39 -12.78 -12.04
C SER A 23 -9.29 -13.66 -13.30
N ASP A 24 -8.78 -13.13 -14.42
CA ASP A 24 -8.57 -13.84 -15.68
C ASP A 24 -7.11 -14.27 -15.89
N ALA A 25 -6.25 -14.13 -14.88
CA ALA A 25 -4.88 -14.61 -14.90
C ALA A 25 -4.81 -16.13 -14.67
N GLN A 26 -3.92 -16.80 -15.40
CA GLN A 26 -3.64 -18.22 -15.22
C GLN A 26 -2.20 -18.40 -14.70
N LEU A 27 -1.98 -19.34 -13.78
CA LEU A 27 -0.65 -19.58 -13.20
C LEU A 27 0.38 -20.08 -14.23
N ASN A 28 -0.07 -20.75 -15.29
CA ASN A 28 0.76 -21.28 -16.37
C ASN A 28 0.83 -20.35 -17.60
N ASN A 29 0.15 -19.20 -17.59
CA ASN A 29 0.13 -18.26 -18.71
C ASN A 29 0.23 -16.81 -18.22
N THR A 30 1.37 -16.17 -18.51
CA THR A 30 1.69 -14.81 -18.06
C THR A 30 1.03 -13.70 -18.86
N SER A 31 0.21 -14.01 -19.88
CA SER A 31 -0.34 -13.01 -20.81
C SER A 31 -1.21 -11.96 -20.11
N ASN A 32 -1.96 -12.37 -19.07
CA ASN A 32 -2.83 -11.51 -18.28
C ASN A 32 -2.21 -11.05 -16.95
N TRP A 33 -0.91 -11.23 -16.75
CA TRP A 33 -0.23 -10.79 -15.53
C TRP A 33 0.19 -9.33 -15.65
N ILE A 34 -0.13 -8.52 -14.64
CA ILE A 34 0.22 -7.10 -14.65
C ILE A 34 1.51 -6.89 -13.87
N ARG A 35 2.53 -6.32 -14.50
CA ARG A 35 3.82 -6.04 -13.86
C ARG A 35 3.69 -4.90 -12.85
N ASN A 36 4.44 -5.01 -11.75
CA ASN A 36 4.65 -3.92 -10.78
C ASN A 36 5.02 -2.58 -11.45
N SER A 37 5.89 -2.61 -12.46
CA SER A 37 6.29 -1.41 -13.23
C SER A 37 5.14 -0.77 -14.00
N THR A 38 4.20 -1.59 -14.50
CA THR A 38 3.00 -1.10 -15.21
C THR A 38 2.09 -0.37 -14.23
N ILE A 39 1.86 -0.93 -13.04
CA ILE A 39 1.10 -0.29 -11.96
C ILE A 39 1.74 1.04 -11.54
N SER A 40 3.06 1.08 -11.33
CA SER A 40 3.78 2.33 -11.05
C SER A 40 3.58 3.39 -12.14
N GLY A 41 3.66 2.98 -13.41
CA GLY A 41 3.45 3.87 -14.56
C GLY A 41 2.03 4.44 -14.61
N TYR A 42 1.01 3.61 -14.38
CA TYR A 42 -0.37 4.09 -14.29
C TYR A 42 -0.57 5.06 -13.13
N ILE A 43 -0.04 4.74 -11.95
CA ILE A 43 -0.13 5.59 -10.76
C ILE A 43 0.58 6.94 -10.96
N SER A 44 1.69 6.95 -11.70
CA SER A 44 2.38 8.18 -12.12
C SER A 44 1.49 9.11 -12.95
N GLY A 45 0.62 8.55 -13.78
CA GLY A 45 -0.27 9.31 -14.66
C GLY A 45 -1.56 9.82 -14.01
N ILE A 46 -1.86 9.42 -12.77
CA ILE A 46 -3.11 9.83 -12.09
C ILE A 46 -3.01 11.31 -11.70
N PRO A 47 -3.95 12.17 -12.15
CA PRO A 47 -3.95 13.60 -11.85
C PRO A 47 -4.52 13.88 -10.44
N SER A 48 -3.94 13.28 -9.41
CA SER A 48 -4.26 13.56 -8.01
C SER A 48 -3.03 13.98 -7.22
N ARG A 49 -3.19 14.89 -6.25
CA ARG A 49 -2.09 15.28 -5.37
C ARG A 49 -1.58 14.09 -4.56
N HIS A 50 -2.48 13.35 -3.91
CA HIS A 50 -2.15 12.15 -3.15
C HIS A 50 -2.82 10.92 -3.74
N THR A 51 -2.03 9.86 -3.96
CA THR A 51 -2.50 8.53 -4.32
C THR A 51 -2.01 7.53 -3.29
N LEU A 52 -2.94 6.82 -2.67
CA LEU A 52 -2.67 5.70 -1.79
C LEU A 52 -3.16 4.41 -2.45
N LEU A 53 -2.27 3.44 -2.59
CA LEU A 53 -2.59 2.08 -3.01
C LEU A 53 -2.62 1.15 -1.79
N ILE A 54 -3.76 0.50 -1.56
CA ILE A 54 -3.93 -0.52 -0.52
C ILE A 54 -4.07 -1.85 -1.24
N ALA A 55 -3.12 -2.76 -1.02
CA ALA A 55 -3.05 -4.03 -1.71
C ALA A 55 -3.12 -5.19 -0.71
N ASP A 56 -4.26 -5.87 -0.68
CA ASP A 56 -4.42 -7.14 0.02
C ASP A 56 -3.98 -8.29 -0.89
N ALA A 57 -2.67 -8.30 -1.17
CA ALA A 57 -2.03 -9.24 -2.07
C ALA A 57 -0.54 -9.34 -1.73
N CYS A 58 0.07 -10.48 -2.07
CA CYS A 58 1.52 -10.67 -1.99
C CYS A 58 2.23 -9.66 -2.90
N PHE A 59 2.68 -8.56 -2.32
CA PHE A 59 3.45 -7.55 -3.02
C PHE A 59 4.92 -7.86 -2.88
N SER A 60 5.34 -8.81 -3.71
CA SER A 60 6.70 -9.25 -3.74
C SER A 60 7.65 -8.12 -4.12
N GLY A 61 8.47 -7.73 -3.15
CA GLY A 61 9.78 -7.08 -3.31
C GLY A 61 9.88 -5.86 -4.24
N GLY A 62 10.35 -4.74 -3.68
CA GLY A 62 11.17 -3.81 -4.45
C GLY A 62 10.51 -2.52 -4.92
N ILE A 63 9.25 -2.24 -4.58
CA ILE A 63 8.63 -0.94 -4.87
C ILE A 63 8.80 0.07 -3.72
N PHE A 64 8.93 -0.37 -2.47
CA PHE A 64 8.96 0.54 -1.33
C PHE A 64 10.30 1.24 -1.12
N LYS A 65 10.23 2.53 -0.78
CA LYS A 65 11.27 3.30 -0.09
C LYS A 65 10.66 3.83 1.21
N THR A 66 11.28 3.53 2.34
CA THR A 66 10.84 4.02 3.66
C THR A 66 11.51 5.37 3.97
N ARG A 67 10.76 6.28 4.60
CA ARG A 67 11.24 7.57 5.08
C ARG A 67 10.47 7.91 6.35
N SER A 68 11.15 8.27 7.43
CA SER A 68 10.52 8.68 8.68
C SER A 68 10.02 10.13 8.58
N ILE A 69 8.81 10.41 9.07
CA ILE A 69 8.22 11.76 9.14
C ILE A 69 8.04 12.15 10.63
N SER A 70 8.29 13.43 10.97
CA SER A 70 8.12 13.99 12.32
C SER A 70 6.69 14.47 12.60
N GLU A 71 6.23 14.37 13.84
CA GLU A 71 4.83 14.44 14.28
C GLU A 71 4.28 15.85 14.66
N SER A 72 4.61 16.94 13.94
CA SER A 72 4.07 18.28 14.29
C SER A 72 2.84 18.67 13.46
N PRO A 73 1.89 19.49 13.94
CA PRO A 73 0.78 20.00 13.11
C PRO A 73 1.23 20.80 11.88
N GLU A 74 2.32 21.58 12.01
CA GLU A 74 2.99 22.23 10.88
C GLU A 74 3.52 21.22 9.85
N SER A 75 3.87 20.01 10.29
CA SER A 75 4.28 18.92 9.39
C SER A 75 3.13 18.44 8.52
N ILE A 76 1.89 18.35 9.04
CA ILE A 76 0.74 17.83 8.28
C ILE A 76 0.40 18.72 7.10
N GLN A 77 0.41 20.05 7.27
CA GLN A 77 0.18 20.97 6.17
C GLN A 77 1.28 20.83 5.09
N ARG A 78 2.54 20.76 5.51
CA ARG A 78 3.68 20.58 4.60
C ARG A 78 3.64 19.24 3.85
N ILE A 79 3.24 18.17 4.52
CA ILE A 79 3.02 16.84 3.95
C ILE A 79 1.87 16.88 2.95
N TYR A 80 0.78 17.59 3.27
CA TYR A 80 -0.38 17.73 2.40
C TYR A 80 -0.06 18.49 1.12
N GLU A 81 0.83 19.48 1.17
CA GLU A 81 1.20 20.30 0.01
C GLU A 81 1.96 19.51 -1.06
N LEU A 82 2.76 18.52 -0.66
CA LEU A 82 3.62 17.73 -1.56
C LEU A 82 2.84 16.59 -2.26
N PRO A 83 3.10 16.33 -3.55
CA PRO A 83 2.66 15.11 -4.23
C PRO A 83 3.05 13.84 -3.47
N SER A 84 2.12 12.90 -3.39
CA SER A 84 2.29 11.64 -2.67
C SER A 84 1.84 10.43 -3.49
N ARG A 85 2.66 9.39 -3.54
CA ARG A 85 2.40 8.08 -4.18
C ARG A 85 2.86 6.99 -3.23
N LYS A 86 1.96 6.60 -2.31
CA LYS A 86 2.24 5.64 -1.25
C LYS A 86 1.49 4.35 -1.49
N ALA A 87 2.02 3.25 -0.97
CA ALA A 87 1.29 1.99 -0.91
C ALA A 87 1.40 1.36 0.48
N MET A 88 0.41 0.55 0.83
CA MET A 88 0.47 -0.40 1.93
C MET A 88 -0.01 -1.78 1.47
N THR A 89 0.63 -2.84 1.95
CA THR A 89 0.34 -4.21 1.49
C THR A 89 0.20 -5.17 2.67
N SER A 90 -0.61 -6.22 2.51
CA SER A 90 -0.83 -7.22 3.56
C SER A 90 0.43 -8.06 3.87
N GLY A 91 1.27 -8.39 2.89
CA GLY A 91 2.51 -9.15 3.17
C GLY A 91 3.27 -9.62 1.92
N ILE A 92 4.37 -10.36 2.15
CA ILE A 92 5.37 -10.73 1.13
C ILE A 92 5.31 -12.23 0.74
N LEU A 93 4.72 -13.08 1.59
CA LEU A 93 4.88 -14.53 1.52
C LEU A 93 3.65 -15.25 2.10
N SER A 94 2.64 -15.47 1.27
CA SER A 94 1.62 -16.54 1.33
C SER A 94 0.29 -16.05 0.78
N GLU A 95 -0.50 -17.00 0.29
CA GLU A 95 -1.88 -16.78 -0.10
C GLU A 95 -2.67 -16.19 1.08
N VAL A 96 -3.39 -15.08 0.85
CA VAL A 96 -4.16 -14.43 1.90
C VAL A 96 -5.41 -15.29 2.15
N PRO A 97 -5.70 -15.71 3.39
CA PRO A 97 -6.92 -16.45 3.70
C PRO A 97 -8.18 -15.61 3.40
N ASP A 98 -9.33 -16.26 3.22
CA ASP A 98 -10.64 -15.63 2.94
C ASP A 98 -10.97 -14.42 3.83
N LYS A 99 -10.43 -14.39 5.06
CA LYS A 99 -10.48 -13.24 5.96
C LYS A 99 -9.08 -12.63 6.11
N SER A 100 -8.87 -11.47 5.49
CA SER A 100 -7.61 -10.73 5.63
C SER A 100 -7.49 -10.03 6.98
N VAL A 101 -6.58 -10.53 7.82
CA VAL A 101 -6.17 -9.90 9.08
C VAL A 101 -5.67 -8.47 8.88
N PHE A 102 -5.02 -8.20 7.74
CA PHE A 102 -4.57 -6.86 7.37
C PHE A 102 -5.76 -5.90 7.22
N ILE A 103 -6.78 -6.28 6.46
CA ILE A 103 -7.97 -5.46 6.23
C ILE A 103 -8.83 -5.33 7.49
N GLU A 104 -8.92 -6.38 8.29
CA GLU A 104 -9.60 -6.35 9.59
C GLU A 104 -9.01 -5.27 10.50
N PHE A 105 -7.69 -5.27 10.70
CA PHE A 105 -7.05 -4.30 11.59
C PHE A 105 -6.94 -2.89 10.97
N PHE A 106 -6.76 -2.77 9.65
CA PHE A 106 -6.83 -1.49 8.95
C PHE A 106 -8.19 -0.80 9.18
N THR A 107 -9.28 -1.53 8.95
CA THR A 107 -10.64 -1.00 9.11
C THR A 107 -10.96 -0.70 10.56
N LYS A 108 -10.56 -1.59 11.49
CA LYS A 108 -10.72 -1.37 12.93
C LYS A 108 -10.06 -0.05 13.36
N ARG A 109 -8.81 0.20 12.97
CA ARG A 109 -8.11 1.46 13.34
C ARG A 109 -8.72 2.69 12.69
N LEU A 110 -9.22 2.59 11.46
CA LEU A 110 -9.94 3.71 10.85
C LEU A 110 -11.21 4.08 11.62
N ILE A 111 -11.96 3.09 12.10
CA ILE A 111 -13.21 3.31 12.85
C ILE A 111 -12.92 3.88 14.26
N GLU A 112 -11.92 3.32 14.94
CA GLU A 112 -11.51 3.73 16.29
C GLU A 112 -10.80 5.09 16.33
N ASN A 113 -10.30 5.61 15.20
CA ASN A 113 -9.54 6.85 15.15
C ASN A 113 -10.39 8.08 15.48
N GLU A 114 -10.10 8.76 16.58
CA GLU A 114 -10.77 10.01 17.00
C GLU A 114 -10.16 11.27 16.38
N GLU A 115 -8.95 11.18 15.82
CA GLU A 115 -8.26 12.32 15.22
C GLU A 115 -8.98 12.84 13.98
N LYS A 116 -9.06 14.17 13.84
CA LYS A 116 -9.65 14.81 12.66
C LYS A 116 -8.87 14.47 11.38
N TYR A 117 -7.54 14.39 11.50
CA TYR A 117 -6.62 14.09 10.42
C TYR A 117 -5.63 13.02 10.87
N ILE A 118 -5.43 11.99 10.05
CA ILE A 118 -4.40 10.97 10.28
C ILE A 118 -3.72 10.64 8.94
N THR A 119 -2.39 10.61 8.92
CA THR A 119 -1.67 10.22 7.70
C THR A 119 -1.76 8.71 7.48
N ALA A 120 -1.60 8.26 6.24
CA ALA A 120 -1.59 6.83 5.92
C ALA A 120 -0.43 6.11 6.60
N GLU A 121 0.71 6.78 6.78
CA GLU A 121 1.84 6.27 7.57
C GLU A 121 1.45 6.04 9.03
N GLN A 122 0.88 7.04 9.70
CA GLN A 122 0.44 6.94 11.10
C GLN A 122 -0.59 5.84 11.28
N LEU A 123 -1.60 5.83 10.42
CA LEU A 123 -2.62 4.79 10.41
C LEU A 123 -1.98 3.40 10.25
N PHE A 124 -1.10 3.23 9.28
CA PHE A 124 -0.42 1.97 9.02
C PHE A 124 0.37 1.46 10.22
N TYR A 125 1.20 2.31 10.82
CA TYR A 125 2.00 1.91 11.98
C TYR A 125 1.18 1.66 13.24
N SER A 126 -0.02 2.24 13.36
CA SER A 126 -0.93 1.98 14.48
C SER A 126 -1.54 0.55 14.49
N PHE A 127 -1.64 -0.09 13.32
CA PHE A 127 -2.23 -1.43 13.20
C PHE A 127 -1.22 -2.53 12.85
N LYS A 128 -0.06 -2.17 12.28
CA LYS A 128 1.00 -3.12 11.91
C LYS A 128 1.34 -4.13 13.02
N PRO A 129 1.55 -3.74 14.30
CA PRO A 129 1.84 -4.70 15.37
C PRO A 129 0.73 -5.73 15.56
N ALA A 130 -0.53 -5.33 15.41
CA ALA A 130 -1.66 -6.24 15.55
C ALA A 130 -1.71 -7.27 14.42
N VAL A 131 -1.39 -6.87 13.17
CA VAL A 131 -1.31 -7.81 12.04
C VAL A 131 -0.20 -8.83 12.24
N ILE A 132 1.00 -8.38 12.66
CA ILE A 132 2.14 -9.26 12.93
C ILE A 132 1.84 -10.25 14.06
N ASN A 133 1.09 -9.83 15.09
CA ASN A 133 0.74 -10.69 16.22
C ASN A 133 -0.38 -11.70 15.90
N ASN A 134 -1.15 -11.49 14.83
CA ASN A 134 -2.32 -12.30 14.50
C ASN A 134 -2.23 -12.98 13.12
N SER A 135 -1.09 -12.87 12.45
CA SER A 135 -0.85 -13.53 11.16
C SER A 135 0.64 -13.69 10.88
N GLU A 136 1.00 -14.61 9.98
CA GLU A 136 2.37 -14.77 9.49
C GLU A 136 2.79 -13.65 8.50
N ASN A 137 1.84 -12.81 8.12
CA ASN A 137 2.05 -11.74 7.17
C ASN A 137 2.77 -10.55 7.82
N ILE A 138 3.80 -10.04 7.13
CA ILE A 138 4.51 -8.83 7.52
C ILE A 138 4.08 -7.69 6.60
N PRO A 139 3.07 -6.87 7.00
CA PRO A 139 2.58 -5.80 6.16
C PRO A 139 3.66 -4.75 5.94
N GLN A 140 3.59 -4.10 4.78
CA GLN A 140 4.56 -3.08 4.35
C GLN A 140 3.86 -1.77 4.03
N TYR A 141 4.57 -0.66 4.22
CA TYR A 141 4.16 0.66 3.78
C TYR A 141 5.37 1.39 3.21
N GLY A 142 5.15 2.24 2.20
CA GLY A 142 6.17 3.14 1.71
C GLY A 142 5.83 3.80 0.38
N THR A 143 6.81 4.49 -0.18
CA THR A 143 6.69 5.17 -1.48
C THR A 143 6.69 4.18 -2.63
N ILE A 144 5.83 4.40 -3.62
CA ILE A 144 5.82 3.68 -4.90
C ILE A 144 6.95 4.23 -5.77
N LYS A 145 7.98 3.41 -6.04
CA LYS A 145 9.07 3.77 -6.95
C LYS A 145 8.58 4.16 -8.33
N ASN A 146 9.23 5.17 -8.91
CA ASN A 146 9.02 5.68 -10.26
C ASN A 146 7.58 6.19 -10.52
N ALA A 147 6.90 6.67 -9.47
CA ALA A 147 5.52 7.18 -9.57
C ALA A 147 5.38 8.70 -9.38
N GLY A 148 6.47 9.42 -9.07
CA GLY A 148 6.43 10.88 -8.83
C GLY A 148 6.02 11.29 -7.41
N ASP A 149 6.39 10.50 -6.40
CA ASP A 149 6.27 10.89 -4.99
C ASP A 149 7.30 11.99 -4.64
N GLU A 150 6.86 13.06 -3.99
CA GLU A 150 7.72 14.18 -3.58
C GLU A 150 7.85 14.29 -2.06
N GLY A 151 7.40 13.27 -1.32
CA GLY A 151 7.51 13.21 0.13
C GLY A 151 6.27 13.67 0.91
N GLY A 152 5.14 13.86 0.22
CA GLY A 152 3.84 13.97 0.90
C GLY A 152 3.30 12.62 1.38
N ASP A 153 2.14 12.64 2.01
CA ASP A 153 1.40 11.43 2.43
C ASP A 153 -0.09 11.60 2.14
N PHE A 154 -0.79 10.49 2.02
CA PHE A 154 -2.24 10.48 1.96
C PHE A 154 -2.81 10.74 3.35
N ILE A 155 -3.78 11.65 3.47
CA ILE A 155 -4.40 12.02 4.75
C ILE A 155 -5.85 11.55 4.76
N PHE A 156 -6.20 10.73 5.75
CA PHE A 156 -7.58 10.38 6.05
C PHE A 156 -8.20 11.51 6.89
N MET A 157 -9.42 11.91 6.52
CA MET A 157 -10.17 12.94 7.21
C MET A 157 -11.45 12.33 7.80
N ARG A 158 -11.63 12.46 9.11
CA ARG A 158 -12.87 12.06 9.77
C ARG A 158 -13.98 13.04 9.41
N LYS A 159 -15.16 12.51 9.04
CA LYS A 159 -16.36 13.31 8.72
C LYS A 159 -17.18 13.59 9.96
#